data_AF-A0A0G1AFT4-F1
#
_entry.id   AF-A0A0G1AFT4-F1
#
_cell.length_a   1.000
_cell.length_b   1.000
_cell.length_c   1.000
_cell.angle_alpha   90.00
_cell.angle_beta   90.00
_cell.angle_gamma   90.00
#
_symmetry.space_group_name_H-M   'P 1'
#
loop_
_entity.id
_entity.type
_entity.pdbx_description
1 polymer ?
#
loop_
_entity_poly.entity_id
_entity_poly.type
_entity_poly.pdbx_seq_one_letter_code
_entity_poly.pdbx_strand_id
1 'polypeptide(L)'
;MKNAKWWIFVVISLFVAVKLGIGVVRLWKTGGLVDEAKKEVSDLKKENSSLQEKLVYVNSPEFVEKEARDKLGYGREGEVILVLSDQNANLKSQISNPKTEVPNWKRWWDLYIRI
;
A
#
# COMPACT_ATOMS: atom_id res chain seq x y z
N MET A 1 5.03 -45.99 53.22
CA MET A 1 3.75 -45.25 53.03
C MET A 1 3.89 -43.73 52.94
N LYS A 2 4.96 -43.09 53.47
CA LYS A 2 5.12 -41.62 53.44
C LYS A 2 5.42 -41.07 52.03
N ASN A 3 6.17 -41.83 51.25
CA ASN A 3 6.61 -41.56 49.88
C ASN A 3 5.44 -41.57 48.88
N ALA A 4 4.44 -42.46 49.06
CA ALA A 4 3.26 -42.50 48.18
C ALA A 4 2.39 -41.24 48.28
N LYS A 5 2.25 -40.65 49.49
CA LYS A 5 1.52 -39.39 49.70
C LYS A 5 2.22 -38.20 49.03
N TRP A 6 3.55 -38.20 48.99
CA TRP A 6 4.34 -37.17 48.30
C TRP A 6 4.15 -37.21 46.78
N TRP A 7 4.17 -38.41 46.19
CA TRP A 7 3.88 -38.59 44.76
C TRP A 7 2.47 -38.14 44.37
N ILE A 8 1.46 -38.40 45.21
CA ILE A 8 0.10 -37.91 45.00
C ILE A 8 0.06 -36.37 44.99
N PHE A 9 0.74 -35.72 45.93
CA PHE A 9 0.85 -34.26 45.97
C PHE A 9 1.54 -33.68 44.73
N VAL A 10 2.63 -34.31 44.27
CA VAL A 10 3.36 -33.91 43.06
C VAL A 10 2.47 -34.02 41.82
N VAL A 11 1.72 -35.11 41.69
CA VAL A 11 0.80 -35.31 40.54
C VAL A 11 -0.34 -34.29 40.55
N ILE A 12 -0.92 -34.00 41.71
CA ILE A 12 -1.98 -32.97 41.85
C ILE A 12 -1.42 -31.59 41.50
N SER A 13 -0.24 -31.25 42.01
CA SER A 13 0.43 -29.97 41.73
C SER A 13 0.73 -29.81 40.23
N LEU A 14 1.25 -30.86 39.59
CA LEU A 14 1.52 -30.86 38.15
C LEU A 14 0.22 -30.72 37.35
N PHE A 15 -0.84 -31.42 37.75
CA PHE A 15 -2.14 -31.32 37.09
C PHE A 15 -2.70 -29.90 37.16
N VAL A 16 -2.63 -29.25 38.33
CA VAL A 16 -3.06 -27.86 38.52
C VAL A 16 -2.21 -26.91 37.68
N ALA A 17 -0.89 -27.09 37.67
CA ALA A 17 0.03 -26.26 36.89
C ALA A 17 -0.27 -26.34 35.38
N VAL A 18 -0.53 -27.54 34.85
CA VAL A 18 -0.91 -27.75 33.44
C VAL A 18 -2.24 -27.07 33.11
N LYS A 19 -3.25 -27.22 33.98
CA LYS A 19 -4.58 -26.61 33.78
C LYS A 19 -4.51 -25.09 33.75
N LEU A 20 -3.74 -24.49 34.67
CA LEU A 20 -3.55 -23.03 34.72
C LEU A 20 -2.76 -22.54 33.51
N GLY A 21 -1.69 -23.24 33.11
CA GLY A 21 -0.90 -22.89 31.93
C GLY A 21 -1.72 -22.84 30.64
N ILE A 22 -2.61 -23.84 30.43
CA ILE A 22 -3.50 -23.86 29.26
C ILE A 22 -4.49 -22.68 29.29
N GLY A 23 -5.00 -22.30 30.47
CA GLY A 23 -5.91 -21.15 30.63
C GLY A 23 -5.26 -19.82 30.27
N VAL A 24 -4.01 -19.60 30.70
CA VAL A 24 -3.25 -18.37 30.41
C VAL A 24 -2.94 -18.25 28.91
N VAL A 25 -2.53 -19.34 28.26
CA VAL A 25 -2.27 -19.33 26.81
C VAL A 25 -3.54 -19.03 26.01
N ARG A 26 -4.71 -19.52 26.47
CA ARG A 26 -5.99 -19.23 25.81
C ARG A 26 -6.36 -17.75 25.93
N LEU A 27 -6.20 -17.16 27.11
CA LEU A 27 -6.46 -15.73 27.35
C LEU A 27 -5.59 -14.82 26.46
N TRP A 28 -4.31 -15.14 26.30
CA TRP A 28 -3.41 -14.39 25.41
C TRP A 28 -3.84 -14.48 23.94
N LYS A 29 -4.29 -15.65 23.48
CA LYS A 29 -4.79 -15.82 22.11
C LYS A 29 -6.11 -15.08 21.86
N THR A 30 -7.00 -15.03 22.84
CA THR A 30 -8.29 -14.33 22.70
C THR A 30 -8.14 -12.81 22.71
N GLY A 31 -7.16 -12.28 23.46
CA GLY A 31 -6.85 -10.84 23.44
C GLY A 31 -6.46 -10.34 22.05
N GLY A 32 -5.61 -11.09 21.34
CA GLY A 32 -5.17 -10.75 19.99
C GLY A 32 -6.30 -10.69 18.96
N LEU A 33 -7.28 -11.61 19.03
CA LEU A 33 -8.42 -11.64 18.11
C LEU A 33 -9.32 -10.41 18.25
N VAL A 34 -9.53 -9.93 19.47
CA VAL A 34 -10.34 -8.74 19.73
C VAL A 34 -9.64 -7.48 19.23
N ASP A 35 -8.32 -7.40 19.41
CA ASP A 35 -7.53 -6.26 18.95
C ASP A 35 -7.40 -6.23 17.42
N GLU A 36 -7.26 -7.39 16.78
CA GLU A 36 -7.26 -7.53 15.32
C GLU A 36 -8.61 -7.13 14.72
N ALA A 37 -9.72 -7.63 15.26
CA ALA A 37 -11.06 -7.24 14.81
C ALA A 37 -11.35 -5.74 15.02
N LYS A 38 -10.90 -5.15 16.14
CA LYS A 38 -11.00 -3.70 16.37
C LYS A 38 -10.19 -2.90 15.36
N LYS A 39 -8.99 -3.37 15.02
CA LYS A 39 -8.12 -2.73 14.03
C LYS A 39 -8.77 -2.76 12.65
N GLU A 40 -9.30 -3.91 12.24
CA GLU A 40 -10.03 -4.07 10.97
C GLU A 40 -11.22 -3.10 10.88
N VAL A 41 -12.04 -3.00 11.93
CA VAL A 41 -13.18 -2.06 11.97
C VAL A 41 -12.70 -0.60 11.87
N SER A 42 -11.61 -0.25 12.54
CA SER A 42 -11.02 1.09 12.45
C SER A 42 -10.54 1.39 11.02
N ASP A 43 -9.86 0.45 10.38
CA ASP A 43 -9.29 0.63 9.04
C ASP A 43 -10.41 0.72 7.99
N LEU A 44 -11.42 -0.15 8.06
CA LEU A 44 -12.61 -0.09 7.21
C LEU A 44 -13.38 1.24 7.38
N LYS A 45 -13.46 1.78 8.60
CA LYS A 45 -14.12 3.07 8.85
C LYS A 45 -13.36 4.23 8.20
N LYS A 46 -12.01 4.22 8.25
CA LYS A 46 -11.18 5.21 7.56
C LYS A 46 -11.34 5.10 6.05
N GLU A 47 -11.29 3.88 5.51
CA GLU A 47 -11.49 3.63 4.09
C GLU A 47 -12.85 4.16 3.62
N ASN A 48 -13.93 3.83 4.33
CA ASN A 48 -15.27 4.31 4.02
C ASN A 48 -15.34 5.85 4.04
N SER A 49 -14.76 6.52 5.05
CA SER A 49 -14.72 7.99 5.07
C SER A 49 -13.98 8.59 3.86
N SER A 50 -12.86 7.99 3.46
CA SER A 50 -12.12 8.44 2.28
C SER A 50 -12.88 8.21 0.97
N LEU A 51 -13.64 7.12 0.88
CA LEU A 51 -14.48 6.81 -0.28
C LEU A 51 -15.67 7.77 -0.35
N GLN A 52 -16.26 8.13 0.79
CA GLN A 52 -17.33 9.12 0.85
C GLN A 52 -16.86 10.50 0.38
N GLU A 53 -15.67 10.93 0.81
CA GLU A 53 -15.08 12.19 0.33
C GLU A 53 -14.85 12.17 -1.19
N LYS A 54 -14.31 11.08 -1.73
CA LYS A 54 -14.16 10.89 -3.18
C LYS A 54 -15.50 10.89 -3.91
N LEU A 55 -16.53 10.29 -3.34
CA LEU A 55 -17.88 10.30 -3.93
C LEU A 55 -18.45 11.71 -4.00
N VAL A 56 -18.23 12.53 -2.97
CA VAL A 56 -18.66 13.94 -3.00
C VAL A 56 -17.97 14.68 -4.15
N TYR A 57 -16.65 14.49 -4.32
CA TYR A 57 -15.90 15.09 -5.42
C TYR A 57 -16.35 14.61 -6.80
N VAL A 58 -16.52 13.30 -6.99
CA VAL A 58 -16.93 12.72 -8.27
C VAL A 58 -18.36 13.12 -8.66
N ASN A 59 -19.25 13.31 -7.67
CA ASN A 59 -20.61 13.80 -7.92
C ASN A 59 -20.68 15.32 -8.09
N SER A 60 -19.56 16.05 -7.98
CA SER A 60 -19.57 17.50 -8.13
C SER A 60 -19.81 17.90 -9.59
N PRO A 61 -20.51 19.02 -9.85
CA PRO A 61 -20.76 19.51 -11.20
C PRO A 61 -19.46 19.73 -12.00
N GLU A 62 -18.39 20.16 -11.33
CA GLU A 62 -17.08 20.42 -11.93
C GLU A 62 -16.41 19.14 -12.43
N PHE A 63 -16.55 18.03 -11.69
CA PHE A 63 -16.05 16.73 -12.12
C PHE A 63 -16.85 16.19 -13.31
N VAL A 64 -18.19 16.32 -13.27
CA VAL A 64 -19.07 15.91 -14.37
C VAL A 64 -18.75 16.69 -15.65
N GLU A 65 -18.59 18.00 -15.55
CA GLU A 65 -18.20 18.86 -16.68
C GLU A 65 -16.82 18.46 -17.22
N LYS A 66 -15.85 18.23 -16.34
CA LYS A 66 -14.50 17.80 -16.74
C LYS A 66 -14.53 16.46 -17.48
N GLU A 67 -15.20 15.45 -16.94
CA GLU A 67 -15.35 14.14 -17.58
C GLU A 67 -16.08 14.22 -18.92
N ALA A 68 -17.13 15.05 -19.02
CA ALA A 68 -17.83 15.28 -20.27
C ALA A 68 -16.92 15.94 -21.32
N ARG A 69 -16.14 16.95 -20.93
CA ARG A 69 -15.15 17.62 -21.78
C ARG A 69 -14.07 16.66 -22.26
N ASP A 70 -13.47 15.89 -21.35
CA ASP A 70 -12.41 14.94 -21.66
C ASP A 70 -12.91 13.84 -22.62
N LYS A 71 -14.13 13.30 -22.41
CA LYS A 71 -14.72 12.27 -23.27
C LYS A 71 -15.15 12.78 -24.64
N LEU A 72 -15.63 14.01 -24.72
CA LEU A 72 -16.08 14.61 -25.97
C LEU A 72 -14.92 15.28 -26.74
N GLY A 73 -13.72 15.32 -26.16
CA GLY A 73 -12.58 16.02 -26.75
C GLY A 73 -12.84 17.52 -26.87
N TYR A 74 -13.42 18.12 -25.82
CA TYR A 74 -13.63 19.57 -25.71
C TYR A 74 -12.75 20.18 -24.62
N GLY A 75 -12.12 21.32 -24.90
CA GLY A 75 -11.32 22.09 -23.97
C GLY A 75 -12.04 23.36 -23.53
N ARG A 76 -11.66 23.95 -22.40
CA ARG A 76 -12.08 25.30 -22.01
C ARG A 76 -11.35 26.35 -22.85
N GLU A 77 -11.83 27.59 -22.77
CA GLU A 77 -11.16 28.74 -23.37
C GLU A 77 -9.70 28.81 -22.89
N GLY A 78 -8.74 28.76 -23.83
CA GLY A 78 -7.30 28.73 -23.55
C GLY A 78 -6.67 27.34 -23.41
N GLU A 79 -7.44 26.25 -23.43
CA GLU A 79 -6.90 24.87 -23.48
C GLU A 79 -6.69 24.42 -24.93
N VAL A 80 -5.51 23.85 -25.22
CA VAL A 80 -5.18 23.27 -26.54
C VAL A 80 -5.32 21.75 -26.45
N ILE A 81 -6.25 21.18 -27.22
CA ILE A 81 -6.49 19.73 -27.26
C ILE A 81 -5.47 19.09 -28.19
N LEU A 82 -4.52 18.34 -27.62
CA LEU A 82 -3.50 17.62 -28.39
C LEU A 82 -4.00 16.22 -28.74
N VAL A 83 -4.54 16.04 -29.95
CA VAL A 83 -4.85 14.71 -30.49
C VAL A 83 -3.58 14.13 -31.11
N LEU A 84 -2.91 13.25 -30.39
CA LEU A 84 -1.78 12.49 -30.92
C LEU A 84 -2.34 11.43 -31.89
N SER A 85 -2.24 11.67 -33.20
CA SER A 85 -2.35 10.57 -34.17
C SER A 85 -1.29 9.52 -33.83
N ASP A 86 -1.65 8.26 -34.00
CA ASP A 86 -0.91 7.05 -33.61
C ASP A 86 0.41 6.83 -34.38
N GLN A 87 1.15 7.89 -34.70
CA GLN A 87 2.45 7.85 -35.37
C GLN A 87 3.57 7.34 -34.44
N ASN A 88 3.21 6.87 -33.24
CA ASN A 88 4.11 6.58 -32.13
C ASN A 88 4.10 5.11 -31.66
N ALA A 89 3.72 4.18 -32.53
CA ALA A 89 4.23 2.81 -32.40
C ALA A 89 5.78 2.74 -32.57
N ASN A 90 6.43 3.82 -33.02
CA ASN A 90 7.87 3.91 -33.24
C ASN A 90 8.65 4.89 -32.33
N LEU A 91 8.08 5.42 -31.24
CA LEU A 91 8.88 6.23 -30.30
C LEU A 91 9.87 5.40 -29.45
N LYS A 92 9.72 4.07 -29.41
CA LYS A 92 10.68 3.19 -28.72
C LYS A 92 11.97 2.97 -29.51
N SER A 93 11.96 3.10 -30.84
CA SER A 93 13.13 2.80 -31.68
C SER A 93 14.16 3.93 -31.71
N GLN A 94 13.84 5.13 -31.22
CA GLN A 94 14.76 6.26 -31.17
C GLN A 94 15.48 6.44 -29.82
N ILE A 95 15.14 5.64 -28.80
CA ILE A 95 15.80 5.65 -27.48
C ILE A 95 16.94 4.61 -27.41
N SER A 96 16.98 3.65 -28.34
CA SER A 96 18.00 2.61 -28.38
C SER A 96 19.07 2.92 -29.43
N ASN A 97 19.93 3.89 -29.10
CA ASN A 97 21.33 3.85 -29.52
C ASN A 97 22.17 3.95 -28.24
N PRO A 98 22.83 2.88 -27.77
CA PRO A 98 23.90 3.03 -26.78
C PRO A 98 25.09 3.66 -27.50
N LYS A 99 24.98 4.96 -27.80
CA LYS A 99 26.08 5.76 -28.32
C LYS A 99 27.03 5.93 -27.14
N THR A 100 27.99 5.01 -27.05
CA THR A 100 29.22 5.03 -26.26
C THR A 100 29.08 5.81 -24.96
N GLU A 101 28.95 5.12 -23.82
CA GLU A 101 28.91 5.71 -22.48
C GLU A 101 30.21 6.48 -22.19
N VAL A 102 30.29 7.70 -22.71
CA VAL A 102 31.31 8.66 -22.32
C VAL A 102 30.92 9.13 -20.92
N PRO A 103 31.78 8.94 -19.89
CA PRO A 103 31.49 9.41 -18.56
C PRO A 103 31.12 10.90 -18.55
N ASN A 104 30.14 11.29 -17.75
CA ASN A 104 29.60 12.65 -17.75
C ASN A 104 30.69 13.73 -17.58
N TRP A 105 31.71 13.48 -16.76
CA TRP A 105 32.83 14.43 -16.56
C TRP A 105 33.59 14.75 -17.85
N LYS A 106 33.77 13.76 -18.74
CA LYS A 106 34.48 13.96 -20.02
C LYS A 106 33.65 14.80 -20.99
N ARG A 107 32.31 14.69 -20.92
CA ARG A 107 31.39 15.55 -21.67
C ARG A 107 31.47 17.01 -21.22
N TRP A 108 31.52 17.24 -19.90
CA TRP A 108 31.68 18.58 -19.34
C TRP A 108 33.04 19.20 -19.69
N TRP A 109 34.11 18.39 -19.67
CA TRP A 109 35.44 18.85 -20.01
C TRP A 109 35.54 19.28 -21.50
N ASP A 110 34.97 18.49 -22.41
CA ASP A 110 34.96 18.80 -23.85
C ASP A 110 34.17 20.08 -24.17
N LEU A 111 33.08 20.35 -23.43
CA LEU A 111 32.26 21.55 -23.64
C LEU A 111 32.89 22.84 -23.10
N TYR A 112 33.60 22.76 -21.97
CA TYR A 112 33.98 23.96 -21.21
C TYR A 112 35.49 24.23 -21.14
N ILE A 113 36.33 23.23 -21.39
CA ILE A 113 37.80 23.35 -21.20
C ILE A 113 38.56 23.24 -22.52
N ARG A 114 37.98 22.57 -23.52
CA ARG A 114 38.56 22.46 -24.86
C ARG A 114 38.10 23.62 -25.74
N ILE A 115 38.84 24.72 -25.70
CA ILE A 115 38.94 25.75 -26.77
C ILE A 115 40.12 25.40 -27.66
#